data_AF-A0A7V1RFW8-F1
#
_entry.id   AF-A0A7V1RFW8-F1
#
_cell.length_a   1.000
_cell.length_b   1.000
_cell.length_c   1.000
_cell.angle_alpha   90.00
_cell.angle_beta   90.00
_cell.angle_gamma   90.00
#
_symmetry.space_group_name_H-M   'P 1'
#
loop_
_entity.id
_entity.type
_entity.pdbx_description
1 polymer ?
#
loop_
_entity_poly.entity_id
_entity_poly.type
_entity_poly.pdbx_seq_one_letter_code
_entity_poly.pdbx_strand_id
1 'polypeptide(L)'
;GRGIPCSGEGDLKNCMAMKVMDTLGAGGSYTELYAMDFRERFLLMGHDGPFHPRIAEGRPVLRGLGLYHGKRGHGVSVEARVKQGPVTILGLTQTRDGRLKWLGAEGWSLPGDILRIGNTNSRLRFTTSPDDDFDVASWMNRWTSQGPTHHVALGLGHRAATLERFARILGLEFVRM
;
A
#
# COMPACT_ATOMS: atom_id res chain seq x y z
N GLY A 1 3.93 -13.83 5.50
CA GLY A 1 4.91 -14.94 5.58
C GLY A 1 4.29 -16.30 5.31
N ARG A 2 3.13 -16.61 5.91
CA ARG A 2 2.34 -17.85 5.67
C ARG A 2 1.32 -17.73 4.53
N GLY A 3 1.33 -16.62 3.79
CA GLY A 3 0.37 -16.34 2.71
C GLY A 3 -1.08 -16.12 3.12
N ILE A 4 -1.30 -15.76 4.39
CA ILE A 4 -2.60 -15.42 4.95
C ILE A 4 -2.68 -13.89 5.04
N PRO A 5 -3.61 -13.23 4.31
CA PRO A 5 -3.81 -11.80 4.42
C PRO A 5 -4.45 -11.45 5.78
N CYS A 6 -4.02 -10.35 6.36
CA CYS A 6 -4.58 -9.78 7.58
C CYS A 6 -4.99 -8.35 7.25
N SER A 7 -6.17 -8.17 6.67
CA SER A 7 -6.69 -6.84 6.37
C SER A 7 -7.19 -6.18 7.66
N GLY A 8 -6.94 -4.88 7.83
CA GLY A 8 -7.53 -4.11 8.93
C GLY A 8 -9.03 -3.91 8.74
N GLU A 9 -9.71 -3.59 9.85
CA GLU A 9 -11.04 -2.95 9.85
C GLU A 9 -12.17 -3.73 9.14
N GLY A 10 -11.98 -5.03 8.91
CA GLY A 10 -12.94 -5.86 8.19
C GLY A 10 -12.98 -5.63 6.68
N ASP A 11 -11.96 -4.96 6.10
CA ASP A 11 -11.93 -4.66 4.68
C ASP A 11 -11.62 -5.92 3.84
N LEU A 12 -12.70 -6.54 3.35
CA LEU A 12 -12.62 -7.72 2.50
C LEU A 12 -12.01 -7.44 1.12
N LYS A 13 -12.23 -6.24 0.55
CA LYS A 13 -11.68 -5.89 -0.77
C LYS A 13 -10.17 -5.79 -0.70
N ASN A 14 -9.64 -5.15 0.34
CA ASN A 14 -8.20 -5.12 0.55
C ASN A 14 -7.65 -6.52 0.91
N CYS A 15 -8.37 -7.33 1.68
CA CYS A 15 -7.98 -8.73 1.96
C CYS A 15 -7.72 -9.52 0.66
N MET A 16 -8.60 -9.36 -0.33
CA MET A 16 -8.41 -9.94 -1.67
C MET A 16 -7.18 -9.37 -2.37
N ALA A 17 -6.99 -8.03 -2.36
CA ALA A 17 -5.84 -7.38 -2.96
C ALA A 17 -4.51 -7.90 -2.38
N MET A 18 -4.44 -8.03 -1.06
CA MET A 18 -3.29 -8.61 -0.35
C MET A 18 -3.02 -10.04 -0.80
N LYS A 19 -4.08 -10.85 -0.93
CA LYS A 19 -3.92 -12.24 -1.37
C LYS A 19 -3.40 -12.35 -2.80
N VAL A 20 -3.87 -11.51 -3.70
CA VAL A 20 -3.38 -11.44 -5.09
C VAL A 20 -1.89 -11.12 -5.11
N MET A 21 -1.48 -10.07 -4.40
CA MET A 21 -0.07 -9.65 -4.34
C MET A 21 0.85 -10.72 -3.70
N ASP A 22 0.38 -11.42 -2.67
CA ASP A 22 1.12 -12.52 -2.01
C ASP A 22 1.32 -13.69 -2.98
N THR A 23 0.27 -14.02 -3.73
CA THR A 23 0.28 -15.10 -4.73
C THR A 23 1.27 -14.81 -5.87
N LEU A 24 1.44 -13.53 -6.24
CA LEU A 24 2.45 -13.10 -7.20
C LEU A 24 3.88 -13.06 -6.64
N GLY A 25 4.08 -13.43 -5.37
CA GLY A 25 5.37 -13.36 -4.68
C GLY A 25 5.82 -11.93 -4.37
N ALA A 26 4.94 -10.94 -4.54
CA ALA A 26 5.24 -9.53 -4.31
C ALA A 26 5.03 -9.10 -2.84
N GLY A 27 4.42 -9.96 -2.02
CA GLY A 27 4.03 -9.62 -0.66
C GLY A 27 2.57 -9.19 -0.59
N GLY A 28 2.25 -7.90 -0.53
CA GLY A 28 0.87 -7.45 -0.31
C GLY A 28 0.63 -7.11 1.15
N SER A 29 1.43 -6.18 1.67
CA SER A 29 1.16 -5.59 2.97
C SER A 29 -0.06 -4.69 2.87
N TYR A 30 -0.87 -4.72 3.91
CA TYR A 30 -1.89 -3.70 4.13
C TYR A 30 -1.20 -2.35 4.33
N THR A 31 -1.75 -1.31 3.71
CA THR A 31 -1.31 0.08 3.89
C THR A 31 -2.43 1.03 3.46
N GLU A 32 -2.32 2.28 3.86
CA GLU A 32 -3.13 3.38 3.35
C GLU A 32 -2.27 4.61 3.03
N LEU A 33 -2.91 5.63 2.45
CA LEU A 33 -2.29 6.92 2.15
C LEU A 33 -2.41 7.83 3.38
N TYR A 34 -1.32 7.96 4.17
CA TYR A 34 -1.30 8.75 5.40
C TYR A 34 -1.19 10.26 5.17
N ALA A 35 -0.22 10.67 4.36
CA ALA A 35 0.10 12.08 4.20
C ALA A 35 0.75 12.35 2.85
N MET A 36 0.66 13.60 2.42
CA MET A 36 1.32 14.13 1.23
C MET A 36 2.39 15.12 1.66
N ASP A 37 3.62 14.91 1.22
CA ASP A 37 4.68 15.90 1.36
C ASP A 37 4.89 16.62 0.01
N PHE A 38 4.49 17.89 -0.06
CA PHE A 38 4.62 18.70 -1.27
C PHE A 38 6.02 19.30 -1.46
N ARG A 39 6.87 19.30 -0.43
CA ARG A 39 8.24 19.86 -0.50
C ARG A 39 9.21 18.80 -1.00
N GLU A 40 9.18 17.62 -0.37
CA GLU A 40 9.99 16.48 -0.76
C GLU A 40 9.29 15.58 -1.80
N ARG A 41 8.05 15.90 -2.16
CA ARG A 41 7.27 15.28 -3.25
C ARG A 41 7.16 13.77 -3.11
N PHE A 42 6.51 13.32 -2.06
CA PHE A 42 6.21 11.90 -1.84
C PHE A 42 4.89 11.71 -1.08
N LEU A 43 4.36 10.50 -1.15
CA LEU A 43 3.26 10.03 -0.30
C LEU A 43 3.83 9.23 0.85
N LEU A 44 3.53 9.64 2.07
CA LEU A 44 3.75 8.80 3.22
C LEU A 44 2.62 7.77 3.27
N MET A 45 2.97 6.50 3.17
CA MET A 45 2.00 5.41 3.20
C MET A 45 2.34 4.45 4.33
N GLY A 46 1.34 4.06 5.10
CA GLY A 46 1.50 3.19 6.26
C GLY A 46 0.17 2.75 6.83
N HIS A 47 0.18 1.94 7.88
CA HIS A 47 -0.99 1.63 8.71
C HIS A 47 -0.53 1.08 10.08
N ASP A 48 -1.37 1.16 11.12
CA ASP A 48 -1.16 0.41 12.36
C ASP A 48 -1.48 -1.09 12.15
N GLY A 49 -0.75 -1.98 12.82
CA GLY A 49 -1.07 -3.41 12.80
C GLY A 49 -0.50 -4.19 11.60
N PRO A 50 -1.31 -4.77 10.69
CA PRO A 50 -0.85 -5.82 9.79
C PRO A 50 0.25 -5.38 8.82
N PHE A 51 1.37 -6.10 8.83
CA PHE A 51 2.47 -5.88 7.90
C PHE A 51 2.97 -7.19 7.30
N HIS A 52 3.34 -7.19 6.02
CA HIS A 52 3.90 -8.37 5.37
C HIS A 52 5.42 -8.49 5.61
N PRO A 53 5.92 -9.38 6.49
CA PRO A 53 7.31 -9.32 6.96
C PRO A 53 8.36 -9.60 5.88
N ARG A 54 8.02 -10.27 4.76
CA ARG A 54 9.00 -10.52 3.68
C ARG A 54 9.34 -9.27 2.88
N ILE A 55 8.51 -8.23 2.96
CA ILE A 55 8.76 -6.96 2.26
C ILE A 55 9.36 -5.90 3.19
N ALA A 56 9.69 -6.26 4.43
CA ALA A 56 10.37 -5.37 5.37
C ALA A 56 11.78 -5.03 4.87
N GLU A 57 12.15 -3.76 4.99
CA GLU A 57 13.54 -3.34 5.06
C GLU A 57 14.09 -3.70 6.44
N GLY A 58 15.14 -4.52 6.47
CA GLY A 58 15.74 -4.97 7.73
C GLY A 58 14.78 -5.71 8.66
N ARG A 59 15.06 -5.63 9.97
CA ARG A 59 14.26 -6.28 11.02
C ARG A 59 13.20 -5.29 11.55
N PRO A 60 11.92 -5.71 11.63
CA PRO A 60 10.89 -4.90 12.29
C PRO A 60 11.26 -4.57 13.74
N VAL A 61 10.87 -3.39 14.19
CA VAL A 61 11.12 -2.86 15.53
C VAL A 61 9.83 -2.97 16.35
N LEU A 62 9.95 -3.45 17.59
CA LEU A 62 8.84 -3.44 18.54
C LEU A 62 8.84 -2.12 19.32
N ARG A 63 7.72 -1.41 19.31
CA ARG A 63 7.54 -0.17 20.08
C ARG A 63 6.45 -0.33 21.12
N GLY A 64 6.73 0.06 22.36
CA GLY A 64 5.71 0.21 23.38
C GLY A 64 4.84 1.43 23.10
N LEU A 65 3.54 1.24 23.03
CA LEU A 65 2.53 2.29 22.92
C LEU A 65 1.79 2.41 24.25
N GLY A 66 1.91 3.57 24.89
CA GLY A 66 1.16 3.92 26.10
C GLY A 66 -0.35 4.05 25.85
N LEU A 67 -0.74 4.29 24.60
CA LEU A 67 -2.10 4.24 24.10
C LEU A 67 -2.08 3.77 22.65
N TYR A 68 -2.92 2.79 22.30
CA TYR A 68 -3.08 2.39 20.90
C TYR A 68 -3.72 3.52 20.08
N HIS A 69 -3.27 3.69 18.83
CA HIS A 69 -3.82 4.71 17.94
C HIS A 69 -5.33 4.50 17.71
N GLY A 70 -6.15 5.46 18.13
CA GLY A 70 -7.60 5.42 17.95
C GLY A 70 -8.33 4.33 18.74
N LYS A 71 -7.66 3.64 19.68
CA LYS A 71 -8.20 2.49 20.42
C LYS A 71 -7.95 2.63 21.92
N ARG A 72 -8.79 2.01 22.75
CA ARG A 72 -8.54 1.92 24.20
C ARG A 72 -7.44 0.88 24.47
N GLY A 73 -6.60 1.14 25.48
CA GLY A 73 -5.57 0.22 25.95
C GLY A 73 -4.15 0.58 25.50
N HIS A 74 -3.19 -0.23 25.93
CA HIS A 74 -1.75 -0.05 25.72
C HIS A 74 -1.10 -1.39 25.34
N GLY A 75 0.12 -1.34 24.80
CA GLY A 75 0.91 -2.55 24.54
C GLY A 75 1.98 -2.34 23.49
N VAL A 76 2.18 -3.32 22.61
CA VAL A 76 3.29 -3.31 21.64
C VAL A 76 2.77 -3.15 20.22
N SER A 77 3.42 -2.29 19.45
CA SER A 77 3.22 -2.17 18.00
C SER A 77 4.48 -2.60 17.25
N VAL A 78 4.28 -3.03 16.01
CA VAL A 78 5.35 -3.45 15.09
C VAL A 78 5.56 -2.33 14.09
N GLU A 79 6.72 -1.68 14.18
CA GLU A 79 7.18 -0.68 13.23
C GLU A 79 8.11 -1.33 12.22
N ALA A 80 7.79 -1.18 10.93
CA ALA A 80 8.66 -1.56 9.83
C ALA A 80 8.59 -0.51 8.72
N ARG A 81 9.45 -0.65 7.72
CA ARG A 81 9.32 0.05 6.45
C ARG A 81 9.42 -0.96 5.32
N VAL A 82 8.85 -0.67 4.16
CA VAL A 82 9.00 -1.51 2.97
C VAL A 82 10.42 -1.37 2.42
N LYS A 83 10.92 -2.42 1.78
CA LYS A 83 12.22 -2.39 1.09
C LYS A 83 12.26 -1.27 0.06
N GLN A 84 13.40 -0.57 0.01
CA GLN A 84 13.62 0.47 -0.99
C GLN A 84 13.63 -0.10 -2.41
N GLY A 85 13.24 0.72 -3.38
CA GLY A 85 13.19 0.34 -4.79
C GLY A 85 11.78 0.14 -5.33
N PRO A 86 11.61 -0.61 -6.44
CA PRO A 86 10.34 -0.73 -7.15
C PRO A 86 9.23 -1.30 -6.28
N VAL A 87 8.05 -0.68 -6.33
CA VAL A 87 6.84 -1.14 -5.63
C VAL A 87 5.60 -1.03 -6.53
N THR A 88 4.55 -1.76 -6.15
CA THR A 88 3.21 -1.66 -6.73
C THR A 88 2.19 -1.57 -5.61
N ILE A 89 1.21 -0.67 -5.74
CA ILE A 89 -0.03 -0.72 -4.95
C ILE A 89 -1.16 -1.29 -5.79
N LEU A 90 -2.00 -2.12 -5.15
CA LEU A 90 -3.24 -2.65 -5.72
C LEU A 90 -4.41 -2.28 -4.80
N GLY A 91 -5.31 -1.43 -5.31
CA GLY A 91 -6.58 -1.09 -4.66
C GLY A 91 -7.75 -1.78 -5.36
N LEU A 92 -8.76 -2.15 -4.58
CA LEU A 92 -10.00 -2.75 -5.10
C LEU A 92 -11.18 -1.85 -4.72
N THR A 93 -11.93 -1.42 -5.73
CA THR A 93 -13.16 -0.65 -5.56
C THR A 93 -14.31 -1.29 -6.34
N GLN A 94 -15.46 -0.62 -6.40
CA GLN A 94 -16.64 -1.07 -7.12
C GLN A 94 -17.16 0.03 -8.06
N THR A 95 -17.63 -0.38 -9.22
CA THR A 95 -18.35 0.48 -10.16
C THR A 95 -19.77 0.76 -9.66
N ARG A 96 -20.46 1.70 -10.30
CA ARG A 96 -21.85 2.06 -9.96
C ARG A 96 -22.80 0.86 -10.03
N ASP A 97 -22.59 -0.06 -10.96
CA ASP A 97 -23.38 -1.29 -11.14
C ASP A 97 -22.92 -2.45 -10.23
N GLY A 98 -22.02 -2.18 -9.26
CA GLY A 98 -21.61 -3.12 -8.24
C GLY A 98 -20.52 -4.11 -8.69
N ARG A 99 -19.93 -3.92 -9.87
CA ARG A 99 -18.83 -4.78 -10.35
C ARG A 99 -17.52 -4.39 -9.66
N LEU A 100 -16.70 -5.38 -9.34
CA LEU A 100 -15.37 -5.14 -8.79
C LEU A 100 -14.46 -4.50 -9.86
N LYS A 101 -13.73 -3.46 -9.47
CA LYS A 101 -12.77 -2.73 -10.29
C LYS A 101 -11.43 -2.69 -9.56
N TRP A 102 -10.35 -2.97 -10.29
CA TRP A 102 -8.99 -2.94 -9.76
C TRP A 102 -8.28 -1.66 -10.17
N LEU A 103 -7.48 -1.13 -9.25
CA LEU A 103 -6.66 0.06 -9.43
C LEU A 103 -5.21 -0.30 -9.12
N GLY A 104 -4.31 -0.11 -10.07
CA GLY A 104 -2.88 -0.39 -9.88
C GLY A 104 -2.04 0.84 -10.13
N ALA A 105 -1.06 1.10 -9.27
CA ALA A 105 -0.03 2.10 -9.52
C ALA A 105 1.36 1.54 -9.20
N GLU A 106 2.32 1.84 -10.05
CA GLU A 106 3.73 1.47 -9.89
C GLU A 106 4.55 2.67 -9.48
N GLY A 107 5.59 2.43 -8.69
CA GLY A 107 6.41 3.49 -8.15
C GLY A 107 7.62 2.95 -7.42
N TRP A 108 8.07 3.75 -6.46
CA TRP A 108 9.34 3.59 -5.77
C TRP A 108 9.16 3.82 -4.28
N SER A 109 9.67 2.90 -3.47
CA SER A 109 9.93 3.12 -2.05
C SER A 109 11.28 3.82 -1.89
N LEU A 110 11.24 5.01 -1.30
CA LEU A 110 12.36 5.94 -1.23
C LEU A 110 13.10 5.84 0.12
N PRO A 111 14.40 6.18 0.16
CA PRO A 111 15.11 6.41 1.41
C PRO A 111 14.57 7.65 2.14
N GLY A 112 14.99 7.81 3.40
CA GLY A 112 14.71 8.99 4.22
C GLY A 112 14.01 8.68 5.53
N ASP A 113 13.73 9.75 6.27
CA ASP A 113 13.05 9.68 7.55
C ASP A 113 11.57 9.33 7.40
N ILE A 114 11.07 8.61 8.39
CA ILE A 114 9.69 8.15 8.50
C ILE A 114 9.16 8.48 9.89
N LEU A 115 7.85 8.45 10.06
CA LEU A 115 7.25 8.67 11.37
C LEU A 115 7.63 7.54 12.33
N ARG A 116 8.11 7.89 13.53
CA ARG A 116 8.47 6.94 14.60
C ARG A 116 7.32 6.75 15.58
N ILE A 117 6.14 6.50 15.04
CA ILE A 117 4.89 6.40 15.80
C ILE A 117 4.55 4.96 16.17
N GLY A 118 5.35 3.96 15.79
CA GLY A 118 5.04 2.55 16.04
C GLY A 118 4.23 1.89 14.93
N ASN A 119 3.85 2.63 13.89
CA ASN A 119 3.16 2.09 12.71
C ASN A 119 4.16 1.82 11.60
N THR A 120 3.89 0.81 10.78
CA THR A 120 4.69 0.63 9.56
C THR A 120 4.37 1.76 8.61
N ASN A 121 5.40 2.48 8.15
CA ASN A 121 5.22 3.54 7.16
C ASN A 121 6.45 3.69 6.25
N SER A 122 6.23 4.20 5.04
CA SER A 122 7.23 4.28 3.96
C SER A 122 6.96 5.49 3.08
N ARG A 123 8.04 6.07 2.55
CA ARG A 123 7.97 7.18 1.59
C ARG A 123 7.84 6.61 0.19
N LEU A 124 6.72 6.84 -0.48
CA LEU A 124 6.45 6.30 -1.80
C LEU A 124 6.27 7.41 -2.85
N ARG A 125 6.75 7.15 -4.06
CA ARG A 125 6.57 8.03 -5.23
C ARG A 125 6.13 7.19 -6.43
N PHE A 126 5.04 7.59 -7.08
CA PHE A 126 4.45 6.86 -8.21
C PHE A 126 4.84 7.53 -9.53
N THR A 127 6.04 7.17 -9.99
CA THR A 127 6.71 7.72 -11.17
C THR A 127 7.39 6.60 -11.97
N THR A 128 7.76 6.88 -13.21
CA THR A 128 8.46 5.93 -14.08
C THR A 128 9.87 5.63 -13.55
N SER A 129 10.61 6.66 -13.13
CA SER A 129 11.93 6.60 -12.50
C SER A 129 11.87 7.21 -11.08
N PRO A 130 12.71 6.79 -10.11
CA PRO A 130 12.67 7.33 -8.76
C PRO A 130 12.98 8.84 -8.70
N ASP A 131 13.76 9.33 -9.66
CA ASP A 131 14.25 10.72 -9.72
C ASP A 131 13.33 11.67 -10.51
N ASP A 132 12.26 11.14 -11.13
CA ASP A 132 11.30 11.96 -11.87
C ASP A 132 10.58 12.95 -10.94
N ASP A 133 10.14 14.07 -11.52
CA ASP A 133 9.24 14.99 -10.83
C ASP A 133 7.92 14.29 -10.50
N PHE A 134 7.44 14.52 -9.28
CA PHE A 134 6.20 13.93 -8.78
C PHE A 134 5.30 15.00 -8.22
N ASP A 135 4.33 15.41 -9.03
CA ASP A 135 3.21 16.22 -8.58
C ASP A 135 2.24 15.34 -7.75
N VAL A 136 2.44 15.38 -6.43
CA VAL A 136 1.65 14.62 -5.46
C VAL A 136 0.16 14.96 -5.56
N ALA A 137 -0.18 16.24 -5.74
CA ALA A 137 -1.58 16.69 -5.80
C ALA A 137 -2.27 16.16 -7.05
N SER A 138 -1.62 16.31 -8.21
CA SER A 138 -2.17 15.81 -9.46
C SER A 138 -2.27 14.29 -9.48
N TRP A 139 -1.29 13.56 -8.92
CA TRP A 139 -1.38 12.11 -8.80
C TRP A 139 -2.56 11.69 -7.91
N MET A 140 -2.72 12.34 -6.75
CA MET A 140 -3.83 12.06 -5.84
C MET A 140 -5.20 12.36 -6.45
N ASN A 141 -5.33 13.46 -7.19
CA ASN A 141 -6.56 13.77 -7.93
C ASN A 141 -6.89 12.69 -8.97
N ARG A 142 -5.89 12.16 -9.70
CA ARG A 142 -6.11 11.05 -10.64
C ARG A 142 -6.50 9.76 -9.92
N TRP A 143 -5.76 9.38 -8.86
CA TRP A 143 -6.07 8.20 -8.04
C TRP A 143 -7.50 8.26 -7.50
N THR A 144 -7.87 9.38 -6.86
CA THR A 144 -9.20 9.58 -6.25
C THR A 144 -10.33 9.70 -7.26
N SER A 145 -10.08 10.21 -8.48
CA SER A 145 -11.08 10.25 -9.55
C SER A 145 -11.63 8.87 -9.95
N GLN A 146 -10.90 7.80 -9.61
CA GLN A 146 -11.33 6.42 -9.86
C GLN A 146 -12.21 5.82 -8.76
N GLY A 147 -12.56 6.61 -7.74
CA GLY A 147 -13.36 6.17 -6.58
C GLY A 147 -12.69 5.07 -5.74
N PRO A 148 -11.39 5.15 -5.40
CA PRO A 148 -10.69 4.14 -4.62
C PRO A 148 -11.20 4.09 -3.17
N THR A 149 -11.00 2.95 -2.51
CA THR A 149 -10.89 2.91 -1.04
C THR A 149 -9.55 3.50 -0.61
N HIS A 150 -9.42 3.89 0.66
CA HIS A 150 -8.13 4.37 1.20
C HIS A 150 -7.15 3.22 1.44
N HIS A 151 -7.65 2.00 1.69
CA HIS A 151 -6.83 0.80 1.82
C HIS A 151 -6.37 0.23 0.48
N VAL A 152 -5.10 -0.16 0.42
CA VAL A 152 -4.49 -0.85 -0.71
C VAL A 152 -3.49 -1.91 -0.24
N ALA A 153 -3.21 -2.88 -1.11
CA ALA A 153 -2.12 -3.83 -0.91
C ALA A 153 -0.83 -3.31 -1.56
N LEU A 154 0.22 -3.14 -0.76
CA LEU A 154 1.55 -2.73 -1.19
C LEU A 154 2.48 -3.93 -1.33
N GLY A 155 3.09 -4.10 -2.48
CA GLY A 155 4.06 -5.16 -2.74
C GLY A 155 5.30 -4.67 -3.50
N LEU A 156 6.32 -5.54 -3.52
CA LEU A 156 7.60 -5.28 -4.16
C LEU A 156 7.55 -5.56 -5.67
N GLY A 157 8.35 -4.80 -6.40
CA GLY A 157 8.47 -4.87 -7.85
C GLY A 157 7.37 -4.10 -8.58
N HIS A 158 7.58 -3.92 -9.87
CA HIS A 158 6.56 -3.44 -10.81
C HIS A 158 5.73 -4.63 -11.30
N ARG A 159 4.46 -4.68 -10.91
CA ARG A 159 3.53 -5.81 -11.11
C ARG A 159 2.28 -5.45 -11.90
N ALA A 160 2.07 -4.20 -12.29
CA ALA A 160 0.85 -3.71 -12.94
C ALA A 160 0.53 -4.50 -14.21
N ALA A 161 1.52 -4.77 -15.07
CA ALA A 161 1.28 -5.53 -16.30
C ALA A 161 0.77 -6.96 -16.03
N THR A 162 1.25 -7.61 -14.96
CA THR A 162 0.76 -8.95 -14.57
C THR A 162 -0.61 -8.88 -13.92
N LEU A 163 -0.85 -7.85 -13.09
CA LEU A 163 -2.15 -7.59 -12.47
C LEU A 163 -3.23 -7.30 -13.52
N GLU A 164 -2.91 -6.50 -14.53
CA GLU A 164 -3.78 -6.18 -15.65
C GLU A 164 -4.17 -7.44 -16.43
N ARG A 165 -3.19 -8.29 -16.77
CA ARG A 165 -3.45 -9.58 -17.43
C ARG A 165 -4.33 -10.48 -16.56
N PHE A 166 -4.12 -10.48 -15.25
CA PHE A 166 -4.91 -11.29 -14.33
C PHE A 166 -6.35 -10.77 -14.20
N ALA A 167 -6.54 -9.47 -14.02
CA ALA A 167 -7.86 -8.84 -14.01
C ALA A 167 -8.64 -9.15 -15.30
N ARG A 168 -7.96 -9.10 -16.46
CA ARG A 168 -8.56 -9.49 -17.74
C ARG A 168 -9.04 -10.94 -17.78
N ILE A 169 -8.27 -11.89 -17.23
CA ILE A 169 -8.68 -13.30 -17.12
C ILE A 169 -9.92 -13.44 -16.23
N LEU A 170 -10.02 -12.64 -15.17
CA LEU A 170 -11.17 -12.60 -14.26
C LEU A 170 -12.37 -11.83 -14.82
N GLY A 171 -12.26 -11.20 -15.99
CA GLY A 171 -13.31 -10.34 -16.55
C GLY A 171 -13.55 -9.05 -15.73
N LEU A 172 -12.51 -8.57 -15.04
CA LEU A 172 -12.54 -7.38 -14.20
C LEU A 172 -11.92 -6.18 -14.93
N GLU A 173 -12.46 -5.00 -14.66
CA GLU A 173 -11.82 -3.74 -15.07
C GLU A 173 -10.53 -3.54 -14.26
N PHE A 174 -9.46 -3.14 -14.95
CA PHE A 174 -8.21 -2.72 -14.33
C PHE A 174 -7.83 -1.34 -14.85
N VAL A 175 -7.63 -0.39 -13.94
CA VAL A 175 -7.12 0.93 -14.28
C VAL A 175 -5.70 1.07 -13.74
N ARG A 176 -4.77 1.36 -14.65
CA ARG A 176 -3.38 1.69 -14.32
C ARG A 176 -3.24 3.20 -14.17
N MET A 177 -2.66 3.64 -13.05
CA MET A 177 -2.27 5.04 -12.83
C MET A 177 -0.85 5.32 -13.27
#